data_AF-K0JXD5-F1
#
_entry.id   AF-K0JXD5-F1
#
_cell.length_a   1.000
_cell.length_b   1.000
_cell.length_c   1.000
_cell.angle_alpha   90.00
_cell.angle_beta   90.00
_cell.angle_gamma   90.00
#
_symmetry.space_group_name_H-M   'P 1'
#
loop_
_entity.id
_entity.type
_entity.pdbx_description
1 polymer ?
#
loop_
_entity_poly.entity_id
_entity_poly.type
_entity_poly.pdbx_seq_one_letter_code
_entity_poly.pdbx_strand_id
1 'polypeptide(L)'
;MLRMPHTIRLRTDMFARAAKLAGFRSDYGLAKAMDVNRSTVARVGSGELQPGPAFIGGALVALAPMRFDDLFEVVPASTPTADHPKERQGSADQHTRHRTVHDLAGRPELRRTGLASPPRSHLA
;
A
#
# COMPACT_ATOMS: atom_id res chain seq x y z
N MET A 1 24.37 -10.36 34.42
CA MET A 1 24.35 -10.71 32.98
C MET A 1 23.32 -9.85 32.29
N LEU A 2 23.72 -8.91 31.44
CA LEU A 2 22.79 -8.16 30.58
C LEU A 2 22.31 -9.10 29.47
N ARG A 3 20.98 -9.27 29.32
CA ARG A 3 20.42 -10.02 28.19
C ARG A 3 20.25 -9.09 27.00
N MET A 4 20.79 -9.48 25.85
CA MET A 4 20.52 -8.80 24.58
C MET A 4 19.34 -9.50 23.92
N PRO A 5 18.15 -8.86 23.84
CA PRO A 5 17.04 -9.41 23.09
C PRO A 5 17.44 -9.58 21.62
N HIS A 6 16.81 -10.52 20.92
CA HIS A 6 17.02 -10.75 19.49
C HIS A 6 15.71 -10.49 18.76
N THR A 7 15.81 -10.03 17.51
CA THR A 7 14.68 -9.79 16.62
C THR A 7 14.97 -10.36 15.24
N ILE A 8 13.94 -10.47 14.42
CA ILE A 8 14.04 -10.92 13.03
C ILE A 8 14.12 -9.70 12.13
N ARG A 9 15.06 -9.73 11.16
CA ARG A 9 15.19 -8.71 10.11
C ARG A 9 15.00 -9.35 8.75
N LEU A 10 14.40 -8.62 7.82
CA LEU A 10 14.29 -9.01 6.42
C LEU A 10 15.63 -8.79 5.71
N ARG A 11 16.09 -9.78 4.95
CA ARG A 11 17.20 -9.63 3.99
C ARG A 11 16.64 -9.01 2.71
N THR A 12 16.44 -7.68 2.71
CA THR A 12 15.72 -6.95 1.65
C THR A 12 16.17 -7.32 0.23
N ASP A 13 17.48 -7.40 -0.02
CA ASP A 13 18.00 -7.76 -1.35
C ASP A 13 17.63 -9.19 -1.77
N MET A 14 17.70 -10.14 -0.83
CA MET A 14 17.34 -11.53 -1.10
C MET A 14 15.83 -11.66 -1.35
N PHE A 15 15.02 -10.98 -0.54
CA PHE A 15 13.57 -10.95 -0.70
C PHE A 15 13.15 -10.34 -2.05
N ALA A 16 13.74 -9.20 -2.44
CA ALA A 16 13.45 -8.56 -3.72
C ALA A 16 13.85 -9.44 -4.91
N ARG A 17 14.97 -10.15 -4.83
CA ARG A 17 15.38 -11.13 -5.85
C ARG A 17 14.44 -12.33 -5.90
N ALA A 18 14.09 -12.90 -4.75
CA ALA A 18 13.16 -14.02 -4.64
C ALA A 18 11.79 -13.68 -5.24
N ALA A 19 11.25 -12.51 -4.92
CA ALA A 19 9.97 -12.04 -5.46
C ALA A 19 10.00 -11.92 -7.00
N LYS A 20 11.08 -11.38 -7.56
CA LYS A 20 11.26 -11.30 -9.02
C LYS A 20 11.37 -12.68 -9.67
N LEU A 21 12.13 -13.59 -9.06
CA LEU A 21 12.29 -14.97 -9.55
C LEU A 21 10.99 -15.77 -9.49
N ALA A 22 10.16 -15.52 -8.46
CA ALA A 22 8.81 -16.09 -8.35
C ALA A 22 7.79 -15.44 -9.31
N GLY A 23 8.21 -14.47 -10.13
CA GLY A 23 7.36 -13.84 -11.15
C GLY A 23 6.53 -12.66 -10.67
N PHE A 24 6.70 -12.19 -9.43
CA PHE A 24 5.98 -11.02 -8.94
C PHE A 24 6.56 -9.74 -9.52
N ARG A 25 5.74 -9.02 -10.31
CA ARG A 25 6.12 -7.76 -10.99
C ARG A 25 5.77 -6.52 -10.20
N SER A 26 5.00 -6.66 -9.11
CA SER A 26 4.55 -5.55 -8.27
C SER A 26 4.34 -5.99 -6.83
N ASP A 27 4.51 -5.05 -5.89
CA ASP A 27 4.23 -5.27 -4.47
C ASP A 27 2.78 -5.70 -4.22
N TYR A 28 1.84 -5.25 -5.07
CA TYR A 28 0.44 -5.63 -4.94
C TYR A 28 0.24 -7.12 -5.19
N GLY A 29 0.83 -7.67 -6.26
CA GLY A 29 0.73 -9.10 -6.57
C GLY A 29 1.38 -9.97 -5.48
N LEU A 30 2.54 -9.53 -4.98
CA LEU A 30 3.23 -10.19 -3.89
C LEU A 30 2.43 -10.14 -2.58
N ALA A 31 1.90 -8.96 -2.22
CA ALA A 31 1.09 -8.78 -1.02
C ALA A 31 -0.15 -9.69 -1.02
N LYS A 32 -0.81 -9.81 -2.18
CA LYS A 32 -1.95 -10.72 -2.35
C LYS A 32 -1.54 -12.19 -2.17
N ALA A 33 -0.40 -12.60 -2.72
CA ALA A 33 0.10 -13.97 -2.57
C ALA A 33 0.54 -14.28 -1.12
N MET A 34 1.04 -13.28 -0.40
CA MET A 34 1.45 -13.37 1.00
C MET A 34 0.28 -13.21 2.00
N ASP A 35 -0.92 -12.88 1.52
CA ASP A 35 -2.08 -12.52 2.35
C ASP A 35 -1.80 -11.39 3.37
N VAL A 36 -1.14 -10.32 2.90
CA VAL A 36 -0.84 -9.12 3.71
C VAL A 36 -1.21 -7.83 2.98
N ASN A 37 -1.27 -6.72 3.71
CA ASN A 37 -1.47 -5.40 3.10
C ASN A 37 -0.26 -4.99 2.25
N ARG A 38 -0.52 -4.38 1.08
CA ARG A 38 0.53 -3.81 0.21
C ARG A 38 1.43 -2.81 0.96
N SER A 39 0.84 -1.98 1.82
CA SER A 39 1.59 -1.02 2.64
C SER A 39 2.56 -1.71 3.60
N THR A 40 2.21 -2.90 4.11
CA THR A 40 3.12 -3.71 4.93
C THR A 40 4.30 -4.20 4.10
N VAL A 41 4.07 -4.70 2.87
CA VAL A 41 5.16 -5.11 1.98
C VAL A 41 6.12 -3.97 1.68
N ALA A 42 5.60 -2.79 1.33
CA ALA A 42 6.42 -1.63 1.05
C ALA A 42 7.26 -1.20 2.27
N ARG A 43 6.64 -1.11 3.47
CA ARG A 43 7.32 -0.65 4.69
C ARG A 43 8.34 -1.65 5.23
N VAL A 44 8.06 -2.96 5.13
CA VAL A 44 9.03 -3.98 5.53
C VAL A 44 10.16 -4.06 4.50
N GLY A 45 9.83 -3.98 3.21
CA GLY A 45 10.83 -3.95 2.12
C GLY A 45 11.76 -2.74 2.20
N SER A 46 11.27 -1.57 2.62
CA SER A 46 12.10 -0.37 2.83
C SER A 46 12.85 -0.35 4.16
N GLY A 47 12.57 -1.30 5.07
CA GLY A 47 13.14 -1.33 6.42
C GLY A 47 12.48 -0.37 7.41
N GLU A 48 11.40 0.33 7.04
CA GLU A 48 10.61 1.19 7.93
C GLU A 48 9.82 0.41 8.98
N LEU A 49 9.56 -0.88 8.75
CA LEU A 49 8.82 -1.75 9.64
C LEU A 49 9.54 -3.11 9.78
N GLN A 50 9.62 -3.62 11.00
CA GLN A 50 10.13 -4.97 11.24
C GLN A 50 9.10 -6.03 10.79
N PRO A 51 9.54 -7.16 10.19
CA PRO A 51 8.64 -8.20 9.73
C PRO A 51 7.93 -8.86 10.93
N GLY A 52 6.60 -8.81 10.94
CA GLY A 52 5.79 -9.52 11.93
C GLY A 52 5.49 -10.98 11.52
N PRO A 53 4.88 -11.78 12.41
CA PRO A 53 4.60 -13.20 12.15
C PRO A 53 3.81 -13.47 10.86
N ALA A 54 2.78 -12.66 10.58
CA ALA A 54 1.97 -12.80 9.36
C ALA A 54 2.80 -12.54 8.09
N PHE A 55 3.69 -11.55 8.12
CA PHE A 55 4.58 -11.26 7.00
C PHE A 55 5.57 -12.41 6.76
N ILE A 56 6.16 -12.94 7.84
CA ILE A 56 7.13 -14.04 7.77
C ILE A 56 6.46 -15.30 7.19
N GLY A 57 5.31 -15.70 7.72
CA GLY A 57 4.57 -16.86 7.23
C GLY A 57 4.14 -16.69 5.77
N GLY A 58 3.57 -15.54 5.43
CA GLY A 58 3.14 -15.22 4.06
C GLY A 58 4.29 -15.25 3.06
N ALA A 59 5.47 -14.74 3.45
CA ALA A 59 6.65 -14.76 2.59
C ALA A 59 7.14 -16.19 2.30
N LEU A 60 7.18 -17.05 3.32
CA LEU A 60 7.63 -18.44 3.17
C LEU A 60 6.67 -19.28 2.32
N VAL A 61 5.38 -18.97 2.36
CA VAL A 61 4.38 -19.62 1.50
C VAL A 61 4.46 -19.08 0.06
N ALA A 62 4.44 -17.76 -0.11
CA ALA A 62 4.38 -17.12 -1.42
C ALA A 62 5.66 -17.29 -2.25
N LEU A 63 6.80 -17.43 -1.59
CA LEU A 63 8.12 -17.54 -2.21
C LEU A 63 8.71 -18.96 -2.08
N ALA A 64 7.88 -19.98 -1.88
CA ALA A 64 8.36 -21.37 -1.88
C ALA A 64 9.18 -21.66 -3.16
N PRO A 65 10.31 -22.39 -3.04
CA PRO A 65 10.77 -23.18 -1.89
C PRO A 65 11.73 -22.44 -0.93
N MET A 66 11.75 -21.10 -0.91
CA MET A 66 12.63 -20.33 -0.02
C MET A 66 12.41 -20.68 1.46
N ARG A 67 13.50 -20.79 2.22
CA ARG A 67 13.49 -21.06 3.66
C ARG A 67 13.65 -19.77 4.45
N PHE A 68 13.47 -19.88 5.77
CA PHE A 68 13.62 -18.74 6.68
C PHE A 68 14.97 -18.05 6.51
N ASP A 69 16.08 -18.81 6.52
CA ASP A 69 17.43 -18.24 6.47
C ASP A 69 17.80 -17.62 5.11
N ASP A 70 17.04 -17.94 4.05
CA ASP A 70 17.21 -17.33 2.73
C ASP A 70 16.68 -15.90 2.72
N LEU A 71 15.58 -15.65 3.44
CA LEU A 71 14.82 -14.39 3.42
C LEU A 71 15.02 -13.54 4.66
N PHE A 72 15.35 -14.14 5.78
CA PHE A 72 15.39 -13.51 7.10
C PHE A 72 16.69 -13.82 7.82
N GLU A 73 17.00 -13.01 8.81
CA GLU A 73 18.12 -13.22 9.72
C GLU A 73 17.70 -12.81 11.13
N VAL A 74 18.28 -13.47 12.13
CA VAL A 74 18.09 -13.12 13.54
C VAL A 74 19.24 -12.20 13.94
N VAL A 75 18.91 -10.99 14.39
CA VAL A 75 19.86 -9.95 14.80
C VAL A 75 19.63 -9.55 16.25
N PRO A 76 20.64 -9.02 16.94
CA PRO A 76 20.42 -8.37 18.22
C PRO A 76 19.40 -7.24 18.06
N ALA A 77 18.42 -7.17 18.94
CA ALA A 77 17.49 -6.05 19.03
C ALA A 77 18.25 -4.87 19.66
N SER A 78 19.04 -4.18 18.84
CA SER A 78 19.54 -2.86 19.21
C SER A 78 18.34 -1.93 19.33
N THR A 79 18.19 -1.27 20.48
CA THR A 79 17.30 -0.11 20.65
C THR A 79 17.41 0.78 19.42
N PRO A 80 16.32 1.30 18.84
CA PRO A 80 16.42 2.11 17.63
C PRO A 80 17.30 3.32 17.94
N THR A 81 18.53 3.31 17.45
CA THR A 81 19.41 4.47 17.49
C THR A 81 18.73 5.53 16.64
N ALA A 82 18.41 6.66 17.26
CA ALA A 82 17.77 7.81 16.65
C ALA A 82 18.70 8.51 15.64
N ASP A 83 19.13 7.80 14.60
CA ASP A 83 20.02 8.32 13.56
C ASP A 83 19.52 7.90 12.18
N HIS A 84 18.44 8.55 11.76
CA HIS A 84 18.27 8.96 10.37
C HIS A 84 17.78 10.41 10.41
N PRO A 85 18.65 11.42 10.25
CA PRO A 85 18.16 12.71 9.81
C PRO A 85 17.53 12.48 8.43
N LYS A 86 16.20 12.50 8.35
CA LYS A 86 15.50 12.59 7.07
C LYS A 86 15.88 13.94 6.48
N GLU A 87 16.89 13.96 5.63
CA GLU A 87 17.23 15.10 4.80
C GLU A 87 15.98 15.48 4.01
N ARG A 88 15.46 16.65 4.34
CA ARG A 88 14.31 17.24 3.65
C ARG A 88 14.81 17.68 2.28
N GLN A 89 14.76 16.81 1.28
CA GLN A 89 14.74 17.26 -0.11
C GLN A 89 13.35 17.84 -0.40
N GLY A 90 13.21 19.15 -0.16
CA GLY A 90 12.25 19.94 -0.91
C GLY A 90 12.80 20.15 -2.32
N SER A 91 11.98 19.89 -3.34
CA SER A 91 11.48 20.93 -4.25
C SER A 91 11.11 20.38 -5.62
N ALA A 92 9.87 20.70 -5.99
CA ALA A 92 9.39 21.03 -7.33
C ALA A 92 9.28 19.95 -8.42
N ASP A 93 8.10 20.00 -9.04
CA ASP A 93 7.82 19.63 -10.41
C ASP A 93 7.79 18.14 -10.77
N GLN A 94 6.57 17.60 -10.73
CA GLN A 94 5.96 17.08 -11.95
C GLN A 94 4.44 17.03 -11.88
N HIS A 95 3.87 18.01 -12.58
CA HIS A 95 2.68 17.92 -13.41
C HIS A 95 2.29 16.48 -13.79
N THR A 96 1.12 16.00 -13.35
CA THR A 96 0.17 15.27 -14.19
C THR A 96 -1.21 15.39 -13.57
N ARG A 97 -1.99 16.30 -14.17
CA ARG A 97 -3.40 16.53 -13.88
C ARG A 97 -4.21 15.35 -14.43
N HIS A 98 -4.60 14.42 -13.56
CA HIS A 98 -5.79 13.60 -13.84
C HIS A 98 -7.02 14.45 -13.53
N ARG A 99 -7.51 15.16 -14.55
CA ARG A 99 -8.80 15.85 -14.52
C ARG A 99 -9.87 14.78 -14.74
N THR A 100 -10.52 14.41 -13.65
CA THR A 100 -11.74 13.59 -13.64
C THR A 100 -12.82 14.26 -14.47
N VAL A 101 -13.34 13.50 -15.43
CA VAL A 101 -14.60 13.71 -16.13
C VAL A 101 -15.75 13.76 -15.11
N HIS A 102 -16.52 14.84 -15.10
CA HIS A 102 -17.97 14.84 -14.83
C HIS A 102 -18.50 16.27 -15.06
N ASP A 103 -18.75 16.56 -16.34
CA ASP A 103 -19.61 17.66 -16.76
C ASP A 103 -21.03 17.11 -16.84
N LEU A 104 -21.82 17.35 -15.79
CA LEU A 104 -23.26 17.12 -15.80
C LEU A 104 -23.91 18.07 -14.78
N ALA A 105 -24.22 19.29 -15.23
CA ALA A 105 -25.41 20.03 -14.81
C ALA A 105 -25.39 21.44 -15.42
N GLY A 106 -25.90 21.54 -16.65
CA GLY A 106 -26.40 22.81 -17.16
C GLY A 106 -27.55 23.29 -16.26
N ARG A 107 -27.31 24.41 -15.57
CA ARG A 107 -28.37 25.25 -15.00
C ARG A 107 -28.55 26.46 -15.90
N PRO A 108 -29.79 26.78 -16.27
CA PRO A 108 -30.19 28.18 -16.37
C PRO A 108 -31.35 28.49 -15.42
N GLU A 109 -31.19 29.56 -14.65
CA GLU A 109 -32.20 30.11 -13.76
C GLU A 109 -33.29 30.91 -14.50
N LEU A 110 -34.53 30.67 -14.06
CA LEU A 110 -35.61 31.61 -13.75
C LEU A 110 -36.09 32.63 -14.80
N ARG A 111 -37.37 32.48 -15.21
CA ARG A 111 -38.37 33.55 -15.03
C ARG A 111 -39.78 32.99 -14.77
N ARG A 112 -40.39 33.53 -13.72
CA ARG A 112 -41.80 33.39 -13.30
C ARG A 112 -42.75 33.91 -14.38
N THR A 113 -43.91 33.27 -14.53
CA THR A 113 -45.26 33.86 -14.29
C THR A 113 -46.35 32.88 -14.73
N GLY A 114 -47.41 32.75 -13.92
CA GLY A 114 -48.77 32.71 -14.47
C GLY A 114 -49.48 31.37 -14.52
N LEU A 115 -50.32 31.15 -13.50
CA LEU A 115 -51.71 30.69 -13.57
C LEU A 115 -52.12 29.39 -14.30
N ALA A 116 -52.97 28.64 -13.58
CA ALA A 116 -54.14 27.87 -14.03
C ALA A 116 -54.02 26.33 -14.06
N SER A 117 -54.52 25.77 -12.95
CA SER A 117 -55.38 24.58 -12.75
C SER A 117 -55.35 23.31 -13.64
N PRO A 118 -55.57 22.12 -13.02
CA PRO A 118 -55.72 20.79 -13.66
C PRO A 118 -57.19 20.59 -14.16
N PRO A 119 -57.74 19.41 -14.59
CA PRO A 119 -57.31 18.01 -14.39
C PRO A 119 -57.71 16.98 -15.50
N ARG A 120 -57.60 15.68 -15.16
CA ARG A 120 -58.30 14.48 -15.73
C ARG A 120 -57.71 13.95 -17.06
N SER A 121 -57.51 12.65 -17.28
CA SER A 121 -58.41 11.49 -17.08
C SER A 121 -57.54 10.21 -17.04
N HIS A 122 -57.69 9.32 -16.05
CA HIS A 122 -58.54 8.10 -16.07
C HIS A 122 -58.17 7.05 -17.13
N LEU A 123 -57.81 5.86 -16.63
CA LEU A 123 -58.02 4.50 -17.19
C LEU A 123 -57.34 4.20 -18.55
N ALA A 124 -56.82 3.01 -18.82
CA ALA A 124 -56.88 1.69 -18.20
C ALA A 124 -55.60 0.91 -18.60
#